data_AF-A0A645GJX0-F1
#
_entry.id   AF-A0A645GJX0-F1
#
_cell.length_a   1.000
_cell.length_b   1.000
_cell.length_c   1.000
_cell.angle_alpha   90.00
_cell.angle_beta   90.00
_cell.angle_gamma   90.00
#
_symmetry.space_group_name_H-M   'P 1'
#
loop_
_entity.id
_entity.type
_entity.pdbx_description
1 polymer ?
#
loop_
_entity_poly.entity_id
_entity_poly.type
_entity_poly.pdbx_seq_one_letter_code
_entity_poly.pdbx_strand_id
1 'polypeptide(L)'
;MDNENEREQYAVEACRFIATLTPVERERHYQELSRKTGFSLETLRAQGASIRRTDWQQPAKGVRERTFRAERREKQPDSERIRAENALLYHMMQSPVAARIAGERGLDQQFASEGIRQFAEALVAAYQRGEEPNLPLLLCGMQKADAERVSDALKDDAPCVEPEKAVRDCICRIERSGLAEQIEQIKQQLNDPTLSEAQKADYIRTIMTLNQRMRGLS
;
A
#
# COMPACT_ATOMS: atom_id res chain seq x y z
N MET A 1 -35.37 -28.39 33.64
CA MET A 1 -35.77 -27.00 34.02
C MET A 1 -34.99 -26.07 33.10
N ASP A 2 -35.17 -26.20 31.78
CA ASP A 2 -34.20 -25.70 30.79
C ASP A 2 -34.82 -24.73 29.76
N ASN A 3 -36.15 -24.72 29.62
CA ASN A 3 -36.84 -23.90 28.62
C ASN A 3 -36.79 -22.40 28.89
N GLU A 4 -36.59 -21.96 30.14
CA GLU A 4 -36.64 -20.53 30.50
C GLU A 4 -35.31 -19.83 30.19
N ASN A 5 -34.19 -20.46 30.54
CA ASN A 5 -32.85 -19.96 30.20
C ASN A 5 -32.61 -19.91 28.69
N GLU A 6 -33.10 -20.89 27.92
CA GLU A 6 -32.98 -20.88 26.46
C GLU A 6 -33.81 -19.75 25.82
N ARG A 7 -34.99 -19.45 26.38
CA ARG A 7 -35.83 -18.34 25.93
C ARG A 7 -35.20 -16.98 26.23
N GLU A 8 -34.58 -16.84 27.40
CA GLU A 8 -33.84 -15.63 27.77
C GLU A 8 -32.64 -15.40 26.85
N GLN A 9 -31.84 -16.44 26.60
CA GLN A 9 -30.70 -16.34 25.68
C GLN A 9 -31.14 -15.97 24.26
N TYR A 10 -32.19 -16.62 23.75
CA TYR A 10 -32.77 -16.29 22.45
C TYR A 10 -33.27 -14.84 22.38
N ALA A 11 -33.92 -14.34 23.44
CA ALA A 11 -34.38 -12.95 23.51
C ALA A 11 -33.20 -11.95 23.50
N VAL A 12 -32.13 -12.25 24.24
CA VAL A 12 -30.92 -11.41 24.31
C VAL A 12 -30.25 -11.31 22.93
N GLU A 13 -30.04 -12.44 22.26
CA GLU A 13 -29.42 -12.48 20.93
C GLU A 13 -30.29 -11.80 19.87
N ALA A 14 -31.60 -12.03 19.91
CA ALA A 14 -32.53 -11.35 19.03
C ALA A 14 -32.53 -9.82 19.27
N CYS A 15 -32.47 -9.36 20.53
CA CYS A 15 -32.34 -7.93 20.84
C CYS A 15 -31.02 -7.33 20.30
N ARG A 16 -29.90 -8.09 20.31
CA ARG A 16 -28.62 -7.65 19.69
C ARG A 16 -28.76 -7.49 18.18
N PHE A 17 -29.38 -8.45 17.51
CA PHE A 17 -29.62 -8.35 16.07
C PHE A 17 -30.56 -7.19 15.73
N ILE A 18 -31.67 -7.04 16.45
CA ILE A 18 -32.63 -5.96 16.24
C ILE A 18 -31.96 -4.59 16.45
N ALA A 19 -30.99 -4.45 17.36
CA ALA A 19 -30.29 -3.19 17.60
C ALA A 19 -29.55 -2.61 16.37
N THR A 20 -29.17 -3.45 15.40
CA THR A 20 -28.46 -3.06 14.17
C THR A 20 -29.38 -2.61 13.03
N LEU A 21 -30.69 -2.90 13.12
CA LEU A 21 -31.68 -2.58 12.09
C LEU A 21 -32.18 -1.13 12.14
N THR A 22 -32.87 -0.70 11.08
CA THR A 22 -33.44 0.64 10.99
C THR A 22 -34.57 0.86 12.00
N PRO A 23 -34.86 2.10 12.45
CA PRO A 23 -35.88 2.38 13.47
C PRO A 23 -37.26 1.78 13.19
N VAL A 24 -37.69 1.74 11.93
CA VAL A 24 -39.00 1.22 11.52
C VAL A 24 -39.01 -0.32 11.58
N GLU A 25 -37.96 -0.96 11.10
CA GLU A 25 -37.82 -2.43 11.13
C GLU A 25 -37.72 -2.93 12.57
N ARG A 26 -37.04 -2.18 13.45
CA ARG A 26 -36.92 -2.51 14.87
C ARG A 26 -38.27 -2.63 15.56
N GLU A 27 -39.15 -1.66 15.34
CA GLU A 27 -40.47 -1.66 15.96
C GLU A 27 -41.28 -2.91 15.57
N ARG A 28 -41.22 -3.30 14.29
CA ARG A 28 -41.85 -4.52 13.80
C ARG A 28 -41.23 -5.78 14.42
N HIS A 29 -39.91 -5.88 14.50
CA HIS A 29 -39.24 -7.06 15.03
C HIS A 29 -39.36 -7.21 16.55
N TYR A 30 -39.43 -6.12 17.31
CA TYR A 30 -39.74 -6.21 18.75
C TYR A 30 -41.16 -6.75 19.00
N GLN A 31 -42.13 -6.37 18.16
CA GLN A 31 -43.49 -6.91 18.21
C GLN A 31 -43.54 -8.41 17.93
N GLU A 32 -42.77 -8.88 16.94
CA GLU A 32 -42.65 -10.30 16.62
C GLU A 32 -41.91 -11.08 17.72
N LEU A 33 -40.85 -10.49 18.30
CA LEU A 33 -40.06 -11.12 19.36
C LEU A 33 -40.88 -11.29 20.64
N SER A 34 -41.64 -10.26 21.04
CA SER A 34 -42.53 -10.31 22.21
C SER A 34 -43.57 -11.42 22.13
N ARG A 35 -44.16 -11.64 20.93
CA ARG A 35 -45.12 -12.72 20.70
C ARG A 35 -44.48 -14.11 20.82
N LYS A 36 -43.21 -14.25 20.45
CA LYS A 36 -42.49 -15.54 20.46
C LYS A 36 -41.92 -15.90 21.83
N THR A 37 -41.43 -14.92 22.58
CA THR A 37 -40.74 -15.15 23.84
C THR A 37 -41.63 -14.92 25.07
N GLY A 38 -42.74 -14.20 24.92
CA GLY A 38 -43.65 -13.84 26.01
C GLY A 38 -43.17 -12.64 26.84
N PHE A 39 -42.00 -12.06 26.52
CA PHE A 39 -41.49 -10.87 27.18
C PHE A 39 -42.22 -9.61 26.72
N SER A 40 -42.41 -8.64 27.62
CA SER A 40 -43.11 -7.40 27.30
C SER A 40 -42.29 -6.53 26.32
N LEU A 41 -42.96 -5.77 25.46
CA LEU A 41 -42.27 -4.88 24.50
C LEU A 41 -41.36 -3.86 25.21
N GLU A 42 -41.74 -3.42 26.40
CA GLU A 42 -40.96 -2.49 27.20
C GLU A 42 -39.63 -3.10 27.67
N THR A 43 -39.64 -4.36 28.12
CA THR A 43 -38.42 -5.06 28.56
C THR A 43 -37.45 -5.29 27.39
N LEU A 44 -37.96 -5.71 26.23
CA LEU A 44 -37.14 -5.92 25.03
C LEU A 44 -36.55 -4.61 24.48
N ARG A 45 -37.33 -3.51 24.48
CA ARG A 45 -36.82 -2.19 24.09
C ARG A 45 -35.76 -1.66 25.05
N ALA A 46 -35.96 -1.83 26.36
CA ALA A 46 -34.98 -1.43 27.37
C ALA A 46 -33.67 -2.21 27.20
N GLN A 47 -33.76 -3.51 26.93
CA GLN A 47 -32.60 -4.37 26.67
C GLN A 47 -31.87 -3.97 25.39
N GLY A 48 -32.57 -3.76 24.27
CA GLY A 48 -31.97 -3.27 23.03
C GLY A 48 -31.36 -1.87 23.13
N ALA A 49 -31.96 -0.98 23.93
CA ALA A 49 -31.40 0.34 24.21
C ALA A 49 -30.13 0.27 25.08
N SER A 50 -30.09 -0.67 26.03
CA SER A 50 -28.91 -0.95 26.85
C SER A 50 -27.77 -1.54 26.02
N ILE A 51 -28.06 -2.48 25.12
CA ILE A 51 -27.08 -3.06 24.18
C ILE A 51 -26.47 -1.97 23.30
N ARG A 52 -27.30 -1.04 22.78
CA ARG A 52 -26.78 0.14 22.08
C ARG A 52 -25.78 0.90 22.96
N ARG A 53 -26.12 1.23 24.22
CA ARG A 53 -25.21 1.96 25.11
C ARG A 53 -23.90 1.21 25.36
N THR A 54 -23.92 -0.12 25.41
CA THR A 54 -22.72 -0.95 25.57
C THR A 54 -21.86 -0.99 24.29
N ASP A 55 -22.47 -1.03 23.11
CA ASP A 55 -21.75 -0.90 21.82
C ASP A 55 -21.22 0.53 21.58
N TRP A 56 -21.86 1.55 22.16
CA TRP A 56 -21.35 2.93 22.19
C TRP A 56 -20.31 3.18 23.29
N GLN A 57 -20.14 2.27 24.26
CA GLN A 57 -19.12 2.35 25.33
C GLN A 57 -17.95 1.38 25.15
N GLN A 58 -17.95 0.55 24.10
CA GLN A 58 -16.67 0.18 23.51
C GLN A 58 -16.13 1.43 22.79
N PRO A 59 -14.85 1.79 22.94
CA PRO A 59 -14.28 2.78 22.05
C PRO A 59 -14.37 2.19 20.64
N ALA A 60 -15.40 2.61 19.91
CA ALA A 60 -15.45 2.48 18.47
C ALA A 60 -14.06 2.92 18.00
N LYS A 61 -13.30 1.96 17.46
CA LYS A 61 -12.13 2.25 16.64
C LYS A 61 -12.65 3.24 15.62
N GLY A 62 -12.39 4.51 15.87
CA GLY A 62 -12.89 5.59 15.07
C GLY A 62 -12.51 5.26 13.64
N VAL A 63 -13.51 5.23 12.77
CA VAL A 63 -13.34 5.61 11.39
C VAL A 63 -12.83 7.05 11.44
N ARG A 64 -11.54 7.19 11.75
CA ARG A 64 -10.77 8.33 11.30
C ARG A 64 -10.87 8.19 9.80
N GLU A 65 -11.60 9.11 9.17
CA GLU A 65 -11.19 9.60 7.88
C GLU A 65 -9.68 9.72 7.94
N ARG A 66 -9.01 8.74 7.34
CA ARG A 66 -7.57 8.76 7.15
C ARG A 66 -7.36 9.84 6.11
N THR A 67 -7.42 11.09 6.57
CA THR A 67 -6.43 12.05 6.11
C THR A 67 -5.11 11.32 6.25
N PHE A 68 -4.54 10.95 5.11
CA PHE A 68 -3.19 10.44 5.00
C PHE A 68 -2.25 11.56 5.48
N ARG A 69 -2.23 11.80 6.79
CA ARG A 69 -1.05 12.33 7.44
C ARG A 69 -0.03 11.24 7.21
N ALA A 70 0.83 11.50 6.24
CA ALA A 70 2.08 10.80 6.06
C ALA A 70 2.71 10.65 7.45
N GLU A 71 2.50 9.48 8.05
CA GLU A 71 3.36 9.00 9.09
C GLU A 71 4.73 9.04 8.41
N ARG A 72 5.53 10.03 8.81
CA ARG A 72 6.99 9.92 8.79
C ARG A 72 7.33 8.72 9.67
N ARG A 73 7.01 7.51 9.19
CA ARG A 73 7.94 6.41 9.34
C ARG A 73 9.21 6.97 8.76
N GLU A 74 10.25 7.03 9.56
CA GLU A 74 11.62 7.06 9.06
C GLU A 74 11.71 5.90 8.08
N LYS A 75 11.45 6.23 6.82
CA LYS A 75 11.45 5.27 5.74
C LYS A 75 12.91 4.93 5.59
N GLN A 76 13.24 3.67 5.82
CA GLN A 76 14.42 3.10 5.21
C GLN A 76 14.45 3.54 3.74
N PRO A 77 15.61 4.00 3.23
CA PRO A 77 15.75 4.48 1.85
C PRO A 77 15.24 3.45 0.83
N ASP A 78 15.36 2.16 1.15
CA ASP A 78 14.78 1.06 0.38
C ASP A 78 13.29 1.22 0.11
N SER A 79 12.50 1.75 1.06
CA SER A 79 11.05 1.87 0.88
C SER A 79 10.64 3.02 -0.05
N GLU A 80 11.49 4.03 -0.26
CA GLU A 80 11.22 5.10 -1.23
C GLU A 80 11.60 4.66 -2.63
N ARG A 81 12.76 4.01 -2.76
CA ARG A 81 13.19 3.38 -3.99
C ARG A 81 12.20 2.33 -4.47
N ILE A 82 11.81 1.39 -3.60
CA ILE A 82 10.83 0.34 -3.93
C ILE A 82 9.49 0.93 -4.38
N ARG A 83 9.03 2.03 -3.76
CA ARG A 83 7.81 2.72 -4.20
C ARG A 83 7.97 3.37 -5.56
N ALA A 84 9.10 4.01 -5.82
CA ALA A 84 9.37 4.61 -7.13
C ALA A 84 9.51 3.55 -8.23
N GLU A 85 10.13 2.41 -7.92
CA GLU A 85 10.21 1.24 -8.79
C GLU A 85 8.82 0.66 -9.09
N ASN A 86 7.96 0.48 -8.07
CA ASN A 86 6.61 -0.04 -8.28
C ASN A 86 5.74 0.94 -9.09
N ALA A 87 5.86 2.24 -8.83
CA ALA A 87 5.16 3.27 -9.61
C ALA A 87 5.66 3.31 -11.07
N LEU A 88 6.97 3.18 -11.30
CA LEU A 88 7.53 3.06 -12.64
C LEU A 88 6.95 1.84 -13.37
N LEU A 89 6.97 0.67 -12.71
CA LEU A 89 6.44 -0.57 -13.25
C LEU A 89 4.95 -0.45 -13.61
N TYR A 90 4.16 0.16 -12.74
CA TYR A 90 2.76 0.46 -13.01
C TYR A 90 2.58 1.30 -14.27
N HIS A 91 3.31 2.41 -14.39
CA HIS A 91 3.24 3.26 -15.59
C HIS A 91 3.69 2.53 -16.86
N MET A 92 4.69 1.65 -16.78
CA MET A 92 5.12 0.82 -17.90
C MET A 92 4.04 -0.17 -18.36
N MET A 93 3.27 -0.77 -17.43
CA MET A 93 2.18 -1.68 -17.76
C MET A 93 0.97 -0.96 -18.37
N GLN A 94 0.75 0.31 -18.01
CA GLN A 94 -0.38 1.12 -18.48
C GLN A 94 -0.12 1.83 -19.81
N SER A 95 1.15 2.09 -20.16
CA SER A 95 1.48 2.87 -21.35
C SER A 95 2.71 2.36 -22.10
N PRO A 96 2.61 2.13 -23.43
CA PRO A 96 3.76 1.76 -24.25
C PRO A 96 4.83 2.86 -24.29
N VAL A 97 4.41 4.13 -24.20
CA VAL A 97 5.33 5.28 -24.20
C VAL A 97 6.18 5.27 -22.94
N ALA A 98 5.56 4.97 -21.80
CA ALA A 98 6.24 4.83 -20.51
C ALA A 98 7.29 3.71 -20.56
N ALA A 99 6.93 2.54 -21.08
CA ALA A 99 7.84 1.41 -21.23
C ALA A 99 9.04 1.75 -22.13
N ARG A 100 8.82 2.42 -23.26
CA ARG A 100 9.90 2.84 -24.16
C ARG A 100 10.90 3.79 -23.47
N ILE A 101 10.41 4.83 -22.78
CA ILE A 101 11.27 5.80 -22.09
C ILE A 101 12.10 5.11 -20.99
N ALA A 102 11.49 4.19 -20.25
CA ALA A 102 12.18 3.40 -19.24
C ALA A 102 13.29 2.54 -19.87
N GLY A 103 12.99 1.87 -20.99
CA GLY A 103 13.95 1.07 -21.76
C GLY A 103 15.14 1.88 -22.32
N GLU A 104 14.90 3.06 -22.89
CA GLU A 104 15.94 3.96 -23.42
C GLU A 104 16.95 4.42 -22.35
N ARG A 105 16.48 4.54 -21.10
CA ARG A 105 17.29 4.94 -19.94
C ARG A 105 18.04 3.78 -19.28
N GLY A 106 17.74 2.53 -19.67
CA GLY A 106 18.35 1.32 -19.14
C GLY A 106 17.64 0.80 -17.88
N LEU A 107 17.08 -0.41 -17.97
CA LEU A 107 16.32 -1.05 -16.90
C LEU A 107 17.21 -1.53 -15.74
N ASP A 108 18.50 -1.78 -16.00
CA ASP A 108 19.48 -2.22 -15.01
C ASP A 108 19.70 -1.22 -13.87
N GLN A 109 19.60 0.08 -14.16
CA GLN A 109 19.77 1.13 -13.16
C GLN A 109 18.48 1.45 -12.43
N GLN A 110 17.34 1.02 -12.99
CA GLN A 110 16.01 1.36 -12.49
C GLN A 110 15.49 0.31 -11.51
N PHE A 111 15.74 -0.98 -11.76
CA PHE A 111 15.21 -2.05 -10.92
C PHE A 111 16.33 -2.87 -10.26
N ALA A 112 16.28 -2.99 -8.94
CA ALA A 112 17.25 -3.80 -8.19
C ALA A 112 17.03 -5.32 -8.35
N SER A 113 15.78 -5.76 -8.49
CA SER A 113 15.45 -7.20 -8.65
C SER A 113 15.65 -7.66 -10.09
N GLU A 114 16.33 -8.80 -10.27
CA GLU A 114 16.49 -9.45 -11.57
C GLU A 114 15.15 -9.90 -12.17
N GLY A 115 14.24 -10.46 -11.36
CA GLY A 115 12.93 -10.92 -11.84
C GLY A 115 12.07 -9.76 -12.36
N ILE A 116 12.14 -8.59 -11.70
CA ILE A 116 11.44 -7.39 -12.16
C ILE A 116 12.08 -6.81 -13.42
N ARG A 117 13.42 -6.85 -13.55
CA ARG A 117 14.11 -6.43 -14.78
C ARG A 117 13.69 -7.26 -15.98
N GLN A 118 13.72 -8.59 -15.85
CA GLN A 118 13.29 -9.50 -16.92
C GLN A 118 11.84 -9.27 -17.32
N PHE A 119 10.96 -9.03 -16.35
CA PHE A 119 9.56 -8.67 -16.62
C PHE A 119 9.44 -7.34 -17.37
N ALA A 120 10.15 -6.31 -16.94
CA ALA A 120 10.17 -4.99 -17.58
C ALA A 120 10.74 -5.06 -19.01
N GLU A 121 11.78 -5.86 -19.24
CA GLU A 121 12.33 -6.13 -20.57
C GLU A 121 11.30 -6.82 -21.48
N ALA A 122 10.58 -7.81 -20.95
CA ALA A 122 9.54 -8.50 -21.69
C ALA A 122 8.37 -7.57 -22.04
N LEU A 123 8.00 -6.63 -21.16
CA LEU A 123 7.04 -5.56 -21.47
C LEU A 123 7.53 -4.69 -22.62
N VAL A 124 8.76 -4.19 -22.55
CA VAL A 124 9.34 -3.35 -23.61
C VAL A 124 9.39 -4.10 -24.94
N ALA A 125 9.79 -5.37 -24.93
CA ALA A 125 9.84 -6.21 -26.12
C ALA A 125 8.46 -6.46 -26.74
N ALA A 126 7.42 -6.67 -25.91
CA ALA A 126 6.05 -6.82 -26.39
C ALA A 126 5.55 -5.53 -27.07
N TYR A 127 5.77 -4.37 -26.44
CA TYR A 127 5.38 -3.09 -27.02
C TYR A 127 6.15 -2.74 -28.30
N GLN A 128 7.42 -3.13 -28.40
CA GLN A 128 8.21 -2.96 -29.64
C GLN A 128 7.66 -3.79 -30.80
N ARG A 129 7.04 -4.95 -30.52
CA ARG A 129 6.35 -5.78 -31.51
C ARG A 129 4.95 -5.25 -31.87
N GLY A 130 4.48 -4.20 -31.19
CA GLY A 130 3.12 -3.67 -31.34
C GLY A 130 2.05 -4.55 -30.70
N GLU A 131 2.44 -5.47 -29.82
CA GLU A 131 1.54 -6.39 -29.11
C GLU A 131 1.17 -5.82 -27.74
N GLU A 132 -0.04 -6.08 -27.28
CA GLU A 132 -0.40 -5.84 -25.88
C GLU A 132 0.26 -6.92 -24.99
N PRO A 133 0.99 -6.54 -23.94
CA PRO A 133 1.67 -7.50 -23.09
C PRO A 133 0.67 -8.36 -22.32
N ASN A 134 0.79 -9.68 -22.49
CA ASN A 134 0.01 -10.65 -21.73
C ASN A 134 0.59 -10.80 -20.32
N LEU A 135 0.16 -9.94 -19.38
CA LEU A 135 0.65 -9.90 -18.01
C LEU A 135 0.56 -11.28 -17.30
N PRO A 136 -0.56 -12.04 -17.40
CA PRO A 136 -0.62 -13.39 -16.85
C PRO A 136 0.47 -14.34 -17.37
N LEU A 137 0.80 -14.27 -18.66
CA LEU A 137 1.85 -15.11 -19.25
C LEU A 137 3.24 -14.70 -18.74
N LEU A 138 3.49 -13.39 -18.63
CA LEU A 138 4.75 -12.87 -18.11
C LEU A 138 4.96 -13.22 -16.62
N LEU A 139 3.88 -13.32 -15.85
CA LEU A 139 3.92 -13.73 -14.44
C LEU A 139 4.14 -15.24 -14.24
N CYS A 140 3.80 -16.08 -15.22
CA CYS A 140 3.71 -17.55 -15.07
C CYS A 140 5.06 -18.26 -14.83
N GLY A 141 6.19 -17.57 -14.97
CA GLY A 141 7.54 -18.09 -14.67
C GLY A 141 8.30 -17.30 -13.61
N MET A 142 7.67 -16.29 -12.99
CA MET A 142 8.33 -15.43 -12.01
C MET A 142 8.41 -16.08 -10.63
N GLN A 143 9.43 -15.71 -9.86
CA GLN A 143 9.48 -16.06 -8.45
C GLN A 143 8.31 -15.42 -7.71
N LYS A 144 7.79 -16.11 -6.69
CA LYS A 144 6.62 -15.66 -5.92
C LYS A 144 6.77 -14.22 -5.39
N ALA A 145 7.95 -13.87 -4.87
CA ALA A 145 8.21 -12.53 -4.32
C ALA A 145 8.13 -11.43 -5.40
N ASP A 146 8.66 -11.68 -6.60
CA ASP A 146 8.59 -10.72 -7.71
C ASP A 146 7.17 -10.65 -8.30
N ALA A 147 6.47 -11.80 -8.39
CA ALA A 147 5.09 -11.84 -8.86
C ALA A 147 4.13 -11.10 -7.92
N GLU A 148 4.30 -11.23 -6.60
CA GLU A 148 3.57 -10.47 -5.60
C GLU A 148 3.83 -8.97 -5.77
N ARG A 149 5.07 -8.58 -6.06
CA ARG A 149 5.44 -7.17 -6.26
C ARG A 149 4.82 -6.56 -7.51
N VAL A 150 4.80 -7.30 -8.63
CA VAL A 150 4.10 -6.88 -9.85
C VAL A 150 2.59 -6.76 -9.57
N SER A 151 2.03 -7.73 -8.85
CA SER A 151 0.61 -7.73 -8.47
C SER A 151 0.25 -6.55 -7.57
N ASP A 152 1.14 -6.17 -6.64
CA ASP A 152 0.96 -5.00 -5.79
C ASP A 152 1.06 -3.69 -6.56
N ALA A 153 1.95 -3.59 -7.55
CA ALA A 153 2.03 -2.43 -8.43
C ALA A 153 0.75 -2.23 -9.27
N LEU A 154 0.06 -3.32 -9.65
CA LEU A 154 -1.22 -3.26 -10.38
C LEU A 154 -2.40 -2.79 -9.52
N LYS A 155 -2.31 -2.84 -8.19
CA LYS A 155 -3.39 -2.38 -7.29
C LYS A 155 -3.48 -0.86 -7.22
N ASP A 156 -2.47 -0.14 -7.69
CA ASP A 156 -2.48 1.31 -7.72
C ASP A 156 -3.38 1.77 -8.89
N ASP A 157 -4.66 2.05 -8.64
CA ASP A 157 -5.63 2.54 -9.64
C ASP A 157 -5.39 4.02 -10.05
N ALA A 158 -4.16 4.52 -9.94
CA ALA A 158 -3.85 5.91 -10.23
C ALA A 158 -3.98 6.18 -11.74
N PRO A 159 -4.85 7.10 -12.19
CA PRO A 159 -4.99 7.40 -13.61
C PRO A 159 -3.68 8.00 -14.15
N CYS A 160 -3.18 7.41 -15.23
CA CYS A 160 -1.96 7.86 -15.89
C CYS A 160 -2.29 9.03 -16.84
N VAL A 161 -2.41 10.24 -16.29
CA VAL A 161 -2.77 11.45 -17.06
C VAL A 161 -1.61 11.92 -17.94
N GLU A 162 -0.36 11.78 -17.48
CA GLU A 162 0.86 12.18 -18.21
C GLU A 162 1.95 11.09 -18.10
N PRO A 163 1.91 10.02 -18.92
CA PRO A 163 2.80 8.87 -18.79
C PRO A 163 4.28 9.24 -18.93
N GLU A 164 4.64 10.17 -19.83
CA GLU A 164 6.04 10.56 -20.02
C GLU A 164 6.63 11.26 -18.80
N LYS A 165 5.86 12.20 -18.23
CA LYS A 165 6.29 12.97 -17.06
C LYS A 165 6.33 12.07 -15.83
N ALA A 166 5.32 11.23 -15.67
CA ALA A 166 5.25 10.27 -14.56
C ALA A 166 6.44 9.30 -14.57
N VAL A 167 6.83 8.77 -15.73
CA VAL A 167 8.03 7.92 -15.86
C VAL A 167 9.31 8.67 -15.57
N ARG A 168 9.50 9.86 -16.13
CA ARG A 168 10.69 10.70 -15.85
C ARG A 168 10.80 11.00 -14.36
N ASP A 169 9.69 11.35 -13.71
CA ASP A 169 9.64 11.60 -12.27
C ASP A 169 9.99 10.35 -11.46
N CYS A 170 9.51 9.18 -11.86
CA CYS A 170 9.86 7.91 -11.19
C CYS A 170 11.35 7.58 -11.34
N ILE A 171 11.90 7.70 -12.56
CA ILE A 171 13.34 7.48 -12.82
C ILE A 171 14.18 8.47 -11.98
N CYS A 172 13.84 9.76 -11.98
CA CYS A 172 14.51 10.76 -11.16
C CYS A 172 14.47 10.41 -9.67
N ARG A 173 13.35 9.89 -9.16
CA ARG A 173 13.24 9.44 -7.75
C ARG A 173 14.12 8.22 -7.46
N ILE A 174 14.19 7.25 -8.37
CA ILE A 174 15.05 6.07 -8.24
C ILE A 174 16.52 6.50 -8.23
N GLU A 175 16.93 7.34 -9.19
CA GLU A 175 18.31 7.85 -9.28
C GLU A 175 18.71 8.66 -8.03
N ARG A 176 17.83 9.55 -7.56
CA ARG A 176 18.06 10.30 -6.32
C ARG A 176 18.22 9.38 -5.11
N SER A 177 17.43 8.31 -5.04
CA SER A 177 17.51 7.32 -3.95
C SER A 177 18.83 6.56 -4.00
N GLY A 178 19.26 6.12 -5.20
CA GLY A 178 20.56 5.45 -5.37
C GLY A 178 21.77 6.35 -5.07
N LEU A 179 21.71 7.63 -5.41
CA LEU A 179 22.74 8.60 -5.04
C LEU A 179 22.77 8.87 -3.53
N ALA A 180 21.58 8.93 -2.89
CA ALA A 180 21.49 9.08 -1.44
C ALA A 180 22.06 7.87 -0.69
N GLU A 181 21.78 6.64 -1.15
CA GLU A 181 22.37 5.41 -0.61
C GLU A 181 23.89 5.42 -0.71
N GLN A 182 24.46 5.81 -1.86
CA GLN A 182 25.90 5.92 -2.05
C GLN A 182 26.52 6.96 -1.10
N ILE A 183 25.87 8.10 -0.91
CA ILE A 183 26.33 9.13 0.03
C ILE A 183 26.34 8.58 1.46
N GLU A 184 25.28 7.88 1.87
CA GLU A 184 25.21 7.27 3.21
C GLU A 184 26.26 6.18 3.41
N GLN A 185 26.52 5.34 2.40
CA GLN A 185 27.61 4.36 2.44
C GLN A 185 28.98 5.03 2.62
N ILE A 186 29.26 6.11 1.87
CA ILE A 186 30.53 6.85 2.01
C ILE A 186 30.62 7.53 3.38
N LYS A 187 29.52 8.08 3.91
CA LYS A 187 29.49 8.63 5.27
C LYS A 187 29.74 7.57 6.35
N GLN A 188 29.21 6.36 6.17
CA GLN A 188 29.50 5.24 7.07
C GLN A 188 30.98 4.84 6.99
N GLN A 189 31.56 4.79 5.78
CA GLN A 189 33.00 4.56 5.61
C GLN A 189 33.84 5.65 6.28
N LEU A 190 33.44 6.92 6.20
CA LEU A 190 34.12 8.04 6.86
C LEU A 190 34.20 7.92 8.39
N ASN A 191 33.29 7.16 9.01
CA ASN A 191 33.31 6.90 10.45
C ASN A 191 34.36 5.85 10.86
N ASP A 192 35.02 5.18 9.90
CA ASP A 192 36.08 4.22 10.18
C ASP A 192 37.36 4.96 10.67
N PRO A 193 37.83 4.70 11.90
CA PRO A 193 39.00 5.36 12.45
C PRO A 193 40.31 4.95 11.77
N THR A 194 40.32 3.88 10.96
CA THR A 194 41.52 3.39 10.25
C THR A 194 41.87 4.18 8.99
N LEU A 195 40.97 5.04 8.52
CA LEU A 195 41.15 5.81 7.30
C LEU A 195 42.17 6.95 7.44
N SER A 196 43.05 7.05 6.44
CA SER A 196 44.00 8.16 6.29
C SER A 196 43.29 9.48 6.01
N GLU A 197 43.88 10.60 6.42
CA GLU A 197 43.34 11.95 6.13
C GLU A 197 43.16 12.22 4.64
N ALA A 198 44.05 11.66 3.80
CA ALA A 198 43.92 11.76 2.34
C ALA A 198 42.67 11.02 1.82
N GLN A 199 42.38 9.83 2.35
CA GLN A 199 41.21 9.03 1.98
C GLN A 199 39.91 9.71 2.45
N LYS A 200 39.93 10.30 3.66
CA LYS A 200 38.80 11.10 4.17
C LYS A 200 38.52 12.32 3.28
N ALA A 201 39.56 13.03 2.85
CA ALA A 201 39.42 14.16 1.94
C ALA A 201 38.85 13.75 0.57
N ASP A 202 39.27 12.61 0.03
CA ASP A 202 38.72 12.10 -1.23
C ASP A 202 37.26 11.67 -1.10
N TYR A 203 36.88 10.99 -0.01
CA TYR A 203 35.47 10.66 0.26
C TYR A 203 34.58 11.91 0.39
N ILE A 204 35.07 12.97 1.03
CA ILE A 204 34.34 14.24 1.12
C ILE A 204 34.16 14.87 -0.27
N ARG A 205 35.18 14.85 -1.12
CA ARG A 205 35.08 15.32 -2.51
C ARG A 205 34.04 14.51 -3.29
N THR A 206 34.06 13.18 -3.17
CA THR A 206 33.07 12.30 -3.81
C THR A 206 31.65 12.64 -3.34
N ILE A 207 31.43 12.84 -2.04
CA ILE A 207 30.12 13.27 -1.51
C ILE A 207 29.70 14.61 -2.10
N MET A 208 30.59 15.59 -2.25
CA MET A 208 30.27 16.88 -2.86
C MET A 208 29.86 16.74 -4.34
N THR A 209 30.57 15.91 -5.12
CA THR A 209 30.23 15.63 -6.52
C THR A 209 28.88 14.92 -6.64
N LEU A 210 28.60 13.93 -5.80
CA LEU A 210 27.31 13.23 -5.78
C LEU A 210 26.15 14.16 -5.40
N ASN A 211 26.36 15.07 -4.44
CA ASN A 211 25.36 16.09 -4.07
C ASN A 211 25.09 17.08 -5.22
N GLN A 212 26.12 17.50 -5.96
CA GLN A 212 25.93 18.34 -7.15
C GLN A 212 25.10 17.61 -8.22
N ARG A 213 25.38 16.32 -8.44
CA ARG A 213 24.59 15.48 -9.37
C ARG A 213 23.14 15.35 -8.91
N MET A 214 22.88 15.10 -7.62
CA MET A 214 21.51 15.05 -7.08
C MET A 214 20.72 16.35 -7.30
N ARG A 215 21.37 17.52 -7.17
CA ARG A 215 20.75 18.82 -7.41
C ARG A 215 20.41 19.08 -8.88
N GLY A 216 21.16 18.46 -9.79
CA GLY A 216 20.91 18.57 -11.24
C GLY A 216 19.74 17.71 -11.75
N LEU A 217 19.21 16.78 -10.95
CA LEU A 217 18.12 15.87 -11.33
C LEU A 217 16.73 16.50 -11.16
N SER A 218 16.58 17.81 -11.40
CA SER A 218 15.29 18.54 -11.28
C SER A 218 14.53 18.62 -12.59
#